data_AF-A0A2P2P963-F1
#
_entry.id   AF-A0A2P2P963-F1
#
_cell.length_a   1.000
_cell.length_b   1.000
_cell.length_c   1.000
_cell.angle_alpha   90.00
_cell.angle_beta   90.00
_cell.angle_gamma   90.00
#
_symmetry.space_group_name_H-M   'P 1'
#
loop_
_entity.id
_entity.type
_entity.pdbx_description
1 polymer ?
#
loop_
_entity_poly.entity_id
_entity_poly.type
_entity_poly.pdbx_seq_one_letter_code
_entity_poly.pdbx_strand_id
1 'polypeptide(L)'
;MLVQPVHAHYKPLDSGTAIIQLTPRLASTVYHQVFANAELFPEDIDTILCSELNLGTFMAVPKETLSEWDPTTRILPSDFAILSVWNTKEVFRLQVKGVSKLTHACCMATRSLDACMPWLRLPSFPDVFRQFGCYVLYGLHMEGKIATRLLKALCAFAHNMARDDDGCGVLVAEVGPRDPIRDWIPHWRKLSWAEDLWFIKKLTDKEEDIGESDWLNSQDSSSVIFVDPRDF
;
A
#
# COMPACT_ATOMS: atom_id res chain seq x y z
N MET A 1 -1.28 9.94 -3.98
CA MET A 1 -2.10 8.75 -3.75
C MET A 1 -2.08 7.89 -5.00
N LEU A 2 -1.51 6.70 -4.89
CA LEU A 2 -1.44 5.71 -5.96
C LEU A 2 -2.63 4.76 -5.84
N VAL A 3 -3.32 4.52 -6.95
CA VAL A 3 -4.52 3.65 -6.97
C VAL A 3 -4.31 2.52 -7.96
N GLN A 4 -4.42 1.28 -7.47
CA GLN A 4 -4.33 0.07 -8.27
C GLN A 4 -5.67 -0.67 -8.25
N PRO A 5 -6.42 -0.70 -9.36
CA PRO A 5 -7.64 -1.49 -9.40
C PRO A 5 -7.41 -2.98 -9.26
N VAL A 6 -8.36 -3.64 -8.59
CA VAL A 6 -8.43 -5.08 -8.46
C VAL A 6 -9.07 -5.63 -9.73
N HIS A 7 -8.29 -6.38 -10.50
CA HIS A 7 -8.72 -6.97 -11.77
C HIS A 7 -9.22 -8.40 -11.56
N ALA A 8 -9.99 -8.90 -12.52
CA ALA A 8 -10.55 -10.26 -12.49
C ALA A 8 -9.47 -11.36 -12.50
N HIS A 9 -8.29 -11.09 -13.05
CA HIS A 9 -7.19 -12.05 -13.16
C HIS A 9 -6.20 -11.93 -12.01
N TYR A 10 -5.76 -13.09 -11.51
CA TYR A 10 -4.64 -13.15 -10.58
C TYR A 10 -3.37 -12.54 -11.19
N LYS A 11 -2.63 -11.79 -10.38
CA LYS A 11 -1.28 -11.36 -10.71
C LYS A 11 -0.32 -12.52 -10.46
N PRO A 12 0.59 -12.82 -11.40
CA PRO A 12 1.58 -13.88 -11.20
C PRO A 12 2.49 -13.50 -10.04
N LEU A 13 2.73 -14.45 -9.14
CA LEU A 13 3.73 -14.32 -8.09
C LEU A 13 5.06 -14.87 -8.60
N ASP A 14 6.15 -14.18 -8.27
CA ASP A 14 7.49 -14.59 -8.68
C ASP A 14 7.89 -15.89 -7.97
N SER A 15 8.32 -16.89 -8.76
CA SER A 15 8.66 -18.22 -8.23
C SER A 15 9.90 -18.21 -7.33
N GLY A 16 10.77 -17.20 -7.42
CA GLY A 16 11.96 -17.03 -6.59
C GLY A 16 11.73 -16.23 -5.30
N THR A 17 10.52 -15.72 -5.10
CA THR A 17 10.17 -14.89 -3.94
C THR A 17 9.33 -15.69 -2.94
N ALA A 18 9.70 -15.64 -1.66
CA ALA A 18 8.88 -16.09 -0.55
C ALA A 18 8.16 -14.91 0.07
N ILE A 19 6.87 -15.05 0.34
CA ILE A 19 6.08 -14.05 1.07
C ILE A 19 5.67 -14.70 2.38
N ILE A 20 6.01 -14.06 3.49
CA ILE A 20 5.64 -14.51 4.82
C ILE A 20 4.81 -13.46 5.54
N GLN A 21 3.86 -13.91 6.34
CA GLN A 21 3.11 -13.03 7.23
C GLN A 21 3.86 -12.92 8.56
N LEU A 22 4.10 -11.69 9.01
CA LEU A 22 4.76 -11.41 10.27
C LEU A 22 3.72 -11.35 11.40
N THR A 23 4.12 -11.77 12.60
CA THR A 23 3.33 -11.48 13.80
C THR A 23 3.35 -9.98 14.08
N PRO A 24 2.31 -9.39 14.70
CA PRO A 24 2.27 -7.95 14.99
C PRO A 24 3.51 -7.46 15.77
N ARG A 25 3.98 -8.26 16.74
CA ARG A 25 5.18 -7.95 17.53
C ARG A 25 6.45 -7.90 16.68
N LEU A 26 6.59 -8.83 15.73
CA LEU A 26 7.74 -8.85 14.82
C LEU A 26 7.66 -7.68 13.84
N ALA A 27 6.48 -7.46 13.23
CA ALA A 27 6.23 -6.35 12.33
C ALA A 27 6.55 -4.99 12.97
N SER A 28 6.14 -4.79 14.22
CA SER A 28 6.47 -3.59 15.00
C SER A 28 7.97 -3.39 15.15
N THR A 29 8.70 -4.46 15.51
CA THR A 29 10.17 -4.39 15.62
C THR A 29 10.82 -3.98 14.29
N VAL A 30 10.35 -4.55 13.17
CA VAL A 30 10.85 -4.19 11.83
C VAL A 30 10.51 -2.75 11.48
N TYR A 31 9.30 -2.30 11.74
CA TYR A 31 8.88 -0.93 11.46
C TYR A 31 9.64 0.10 12.30
N HIS A 32 9.87 -0.16 13.59
CA HIS A 32 10.74 0.69 14.40
C HIS A 32 12.18 0.76 13.88
N GLN A 33 12.71 -0.32 13.29
CA GLN A 33 14.05 -0.31 12.71
C GLN A 33 14.11 0.47 11.39
N VAL A 34 13.12 0.22 10.51
CA VAL A 34 13.08 0.73 9.14
C VAL A 34 12.63 2.19 9.05
N PHE A 35 11.64 2.56 9.87
CA PHE A 35 11.03 3.89 9.86
C PHE A 35 11.47 4.76 11.04
N ALA A 36 12.58 4.42 11.71
CA ALA A 36 13.13 5.18 12.85
C ALA A 36 13.30 6.68 12.56
N ASN A 37 13.64 7.02 11.30
CA ASN A 37 13.86 8.39 10.84
C ASN A 37 12.78 8.86 9.83
N ALA A 38 11.70 8.11 9.68
CA ALA A 38 10.62 8.50 8.77
C ALA A 38 9.78 9.60 9.41
N GLU A 39 9.35 10.55 8.58
CA GLU A 39 8.43 11.58 9.03
C GLU A 39 7.05 10.96 9.30
N LEU A 40 6.37 11.42 10.36
CA LEU A 40 5.03 10.96 10.77
C LEU A 40 4.93 9.48 11.20
N PHE A 41 6.05 8.84 11.57
CA PHE A 41 6.00 7.49 12.11
C PHE A 41 5.25 7.47 13.47
N PRO A 42 4.15 6.71 13.62
CA PRO A 42 3.31 6.76 14.82
C PRO A 42 4.01 6.11 16.02
N GLU A 43 3.94 6.77 17.18
CA GLU A 43 4.44 6.22 18.44
C GLU A 43 3.67 4.95 18.86
N ASP A 44 2.42 4.80 18.41
CA ASP A 44 1.51 3.71 18.74
C ASP A 44 1.34 2.68 17.60
N ILE A 45 2.37 2.48 16.77
CA ILE A 45 2.35 1.52 15.66
C ILE A 45 1.89 0.11 16.07
N ASP A 46 2.19 -0.31 17.29
CA ASP A 46 1.73 -1.59 17.85
C ASP A 46 0.20 -1.70 17.85
N THR A 47 -0.50 -0.61 18.19
CA THR A 47 -1.96 -0.54 18.21
C THR A 47 -2.54 -0.70 16.81
N ILE A 48 -1.92 -0.04 15.82
CA ILE A 48 -2.31 -0.16 14.41
C ILE A 48 -2.12 -1.60 13.94
N LEU A 49 -0.97 -2.21 14.23
CA LEU A 49 -0.66 -3.59 13.82
C LEU A 49 -1.55 -4.64 14.47
N CYS A 50 -2.07 -4.40 15.67
CA CYS A 50 -2.98 -5.30 16.37
C CYS A 50 -4.47 -5.05 16.08
N SER A 51 -4.80 -4.02 15.29
CA SER A 51 -6.18 -3.72 14.89
C SER A 51 -6.79 -4.83 14.05
N GLU A 52 -8.10 -5.09 14.22
CA GLU A 52 -8.86 -6.00 13.36
C GLU A 52 -8.93 -5.52 11.89
N LEU A 53 -8.74 -4.23 11.66
CA LEU A 53 -8.68 -3.65 10.32
C LEU A 53 -7.32 -3.93 9.65
N ASN A 54 -6.28 -4.29 10.40
CA ASN A 54 -5.02 -4.74 9.81
C ASN A 54 -5.14 -6.21 9.40
N LEU A 55 -5.25 -6.46 8.08
CA LEU A 55 -5.32 -7.80 7.52
C LEU A 55 -4.00 -8.56 7.65
N GLY A 56 -2.90 -7.83 7.84
CA GLY A 56 -1.61 -8.40 8.17
C GLY A 56 -0.45 -7.59 7.62
N THR A 57 0.72 -7.88 8.17
CA THR A 57 2.01 -7.38 7.67
C THR A 57 2.73 -8.51 6.96
N PHE A 58 3.17 -8.25 5.74
CA PHE A 58 3.80 -9.24 4.88
C PHE A 58 5.20 -8.79 4.51
N MET A 59 6.14 -9.71 4.59
CA MET A 59 7.52 -9.52 4.15
C MET A 59 7.81 -10.45 2.98
N ALA A 60 8.40 -9.90 1.92
CA ALA A 60 8.93 -10.65 0.80
C ALA A 60 10.46 -10.74 0.89
N VAL A 61 10.97 -11.95 0.76
CA VAL A 61 12.41 -12.27 0.76
C VAL A 61 12.71 -13.25 -0.38
N PRO A 62 13.97 -13.32 -0.86
CA PRO A 62 14.40 -14.39 -1.74
C PRO A 62 14.21 -15.76 -1.08
N LYS A 63 13.70 -16.75 -1.83
CA LYS A 63 13.52 -18.11 -1.27
C LYS A 63 14.81 -18.73 -0.75
N GLU A 64 15.91 -18.42 -1.41
CA GLU A 64 17.25 -18.93 -1.08
C GLU A 64 17.73 -18.42 0.29
N THR A 65 17.34 -17.20 0.69
CA THR A 65 17.74 -16.61 1.96
C THR A 65 16.75 -16.89 3.10
N LEU A 66 15.55 -17.40 2.79
CA LEU A 66 14.50 -17.68 3.78
C LEU A 66 14.96 -18.69 4.84
N SER A 67 15.73 -19.72 4.46
CA SER A 67 16.21 -20.74 5.40
C SER A 67 17.30 -20.25 6.34
N GLU A 68 17.99 -19.17 5.96
CA GLU A 68 19.10 -18.60 6.73
C GLU A 68 18.62 -17.49 7.67
N TRP A 69 17.46 -16.90 7.38
CA TRP A 69 16.93 -15.82 8.18
C TRP A 69 16.16 -16.34 9.40
N ASP A 70 16.64 -15.94 10.58
CA ASP A 70 15.94 -16.13 11.85
C ASP A 70 15.22 -14.84 12.26
N PRO A 71 13.87 -14.80 12.20
CA PRO A 71 13.09 -13.64 12.61
C PRO A 71 13.29 -13.22 14.08
N THR A 72 13.78 -14.11 14.93
CA THR A 72 14.01 -13.81 16.36
C THR A 72 15.27 -13.00 16.61
N THR A 73 16.24 -13.03 15.68
CA THR A 73 17.54 -12.38 15.84
C THR A 73 17.50 -10.86 15.67
N ARG A 74 16.33 -10.27 15.33
CA ARG A 74 16.14 -8.85 14.98
C ARG A 74 17.02 -8.34 13.82
N ILE A 75 17.76 -9.23 13.16
CA ILE A 75 18.56 -8.93 11.99
C ILE A 75 17.64 -9.07 10.79
N LEU A 76 17.53 -8.01 9.99
CA LEU A 76 16.75 -8.03 8.76
C LEU A 76 17.56 -8.71 7.64
N PRO A 77 16.90 -9.41 6.70
CA PRO A 77 17.56 -9.94 5.51
C PRO A 77 18.22 -8.81 4.70
N SER A 78 19.27 -9.11 3.94
CA SER A 78 19.94 -8.11 3.08
C SER A 78 19.08 -7.61 1.94
N ASP A 79 18.16 -8.45 1.46
CA ASP A 79 17.21 -8.15 0.40
C ASP A 79 15.81 -8.50 0.88
N PHE A 80 15.00 -7.48 1.14
CA PHE A 80 13.61 -7.67 1.54
C PHE A 80 12.71 -6.53 1.05
N ALA A 81 11.42 -6.79 1.06
CA ALA A 81 10.40 -5.76 1.04
C ALA A 81 9.37 -6.08 2.11
N ILE A 82 8.71 -5.05 2.65
CA ILE A 82 7.66 -5.19 3.66
C ILE A 82 6.52 -4.24 3.33
N LEU A 83 5.29 -4.67 3.58
CA LEU A 83 4.11 -3.82 3.60
C LEU A 83 3.06 -4.40 4.54
N SER A 84 2.15 -3.55 5.00
CA SER A 84 0.93 -3.97 5.70
C SER A 84 -0.30 -3.62 4.88
N VAL A 85 -1.38 -4.34 5.13
CA VAL A 85 -2.65 -4.15 4.41
C VAL A 85 -3.76 -3.84 5.39
N TRP A 86 -4.36 -2.67 5.22
CA TRP A 86 -5.47 -2.18 6.02
C TRP A 86 -6.79 -2.29 5.27
N ASN A 87 -7.83 -2.74 5.95
CA ASN A 87 -9.16 -2.92 5.41
C ASN A 87 -10.04 -1.70 5.72
N THR A 88 -10.46 -0.98 4.68
CA THR A 88 -11.42 0.13 4.83
C THR A 88 -12.83 -0.23 4.36
N LYS A 89 -13.05 -1.46 3.84
CA LYS A 89 -14.36 -1.87 3.29
C LYS A 89 -15.47 -1.88 4.34
N GLU A 90 -15.10 -2.13 5.58
CA GLU A 90 -16.02 -2.15 6.73
C GLU A 90 -16.40 -0.73 7.18
N VAL A 91 -15.60 0.28 6.78
CA VAL A 91 -15.79 1.68 7.17
C VAL A 91 -16.59 2.42 6.10
N PHE A 92 -16.22 2.30 4.83
CA PHE A 92 -16.93 2.97 3.73
C PHE A 92 -16.87 2.20 2.40
N ARG A 93 -17.79 2.57 1.50
CA ARG A 93 -17.86 2.05 0.13
C ARG A 93 -17.89 3.20 -0.86
N LEU A 94 -17.09 3.09 -1.90
CA LEU A 94 -16.99 4.04 -2.99
C LEU A 94 -17.79 3.57 -4.20
N GLN A 95 -18.24 4.51 -5.03
CA GLN A 95 -18.89 4.23 -6.30
C GLN A 95 -18.64 5.39 -7.27
N VAL A 96 -18.05 5.09 -8.43
CA VAL A 96 -17.87 6.10 -9.48
C VAL A 96 -19.20 6.34 -10.18
N LYS A 97 -19.72 7.57 -10.10
CA LYS A 97 -20.92 8.04 -10.80
C LYS A 97 -20.58 9.17 -11.77
N GLY A 98 -21.49 9.44 -12.71
CA GLY A 98 -21.36 10.58 -13.63
C GLY A 98 -20.73 10.27 -14.99
N VAL A 99 -20.41 9.00 -15.29
CA VAL A 99 -20.00 8.60 -16.65
C VAL A 99 -21.19 8.51 -17.60
N SER A 100 -20.97 8.76 -18.90
CA SER A 100 -22.02 8.60 -19.91
C SER A 100 -22.50 7.15 -20.01
N LYS A 101 -23.78 6.93 -20.38
CA LYS A 101 -24.34 5.57 -20.57
C LYS A 101 -23.55 4.75 -21.59
N LEU A 102 -23.05 5.39 -22.65
CA LEU A 102 -22.24 4.74 -23.68
C LEU A 102 -20.89 4.27 -23.12
N THR A 103 -20.22 5.14 -22.36
CA THR A 103 -18.96 4.81 -21.69
C THR A 103 -19.15 3.66 -20.71
N HIS A 104 -20.21 3.72 -19.90
CA HIS A 104 -20.56 2.65 -18.96
C HIS A 104 -20.79 1.32 -19.68
N ALA A 105 -21.59 1.31 -20.76
CA ALA A 105 -21.85 0.12 -21.56
C ALA A 105 -20.56 -0.45 -22.19
N CYS A 106 -19.68 0.41 -22.69
CA CYS A 106 -18.39 -0.01 -23.26
C CYS A 106 -17.48 -0.66 -22.19
N CYS A 107 -17.40 -0.06 -20.99
CA CYS A 107 -16.67 -0.66 -19.86
C CYS A 107 -17.28 -1.98 -19.38
N MET A 108 -18.60 -2.13 -19.41
CA MET A 108 -19.26 -3.41 -19.12
C MET A 108 -18.97 -4.46 -20.20
N ALA A 109 -18.95 -4.04 -21.47
CA ALA A 109 -18.66 -4.93 -22.59
C ALA A 109 -17.21 -5.44 -22.53
N THR A 110 -16.23 -4.59 -22.20
CA THR A 110 -14.83 -5.04 -22.05
C THR A 110 -14.67 -6.05 -20.91
N ARG A 111 -15.37 -5.86 -19.79
CA ARG A 111 -15.41 -6.84 -18.69
C ARG A 111 -16.06 -8.16 -19.09
N SER A 112 -17.18 -8.08 -19.82
CA SER A 112 -17.91 -9.27 -20.28
C SER A 112 -17.06 -10.08 -21.27
N LEU A 113 -16.35 -9.40 -22.17
CA LEU A 113 -15.42 -10.04 -23.10
C LEU A 113 -14.26 -10.72 -22.37
N ASP A 114 -13.68 -10.06 -21.37
CA ASP A 114 -12.59 -10.63 -20.57
C ASP A 114 -13.05 -11.86 -19.76
N ALA A 115 -14.26 -11.84 -19.20
CA ALA A 115 -14.85 -12.97 -18.51
C ALA A 115 -15.13 -14.16 -19.46
N CYS A 116 -15.56 -13.90 -20.69
CA CYS A 116 -15.81 -14.94 -21.70
C CYS A 116 -14.51 -15.49 -22.32
N MET A 117 -13.42 -14.72 -22.31
CA MET A 117 -12.14 -15.09 -22.94
C MET A 117 -10.94 -14.91 -22.01
N PRO A 118 -10.91 -15.60 -20.84
CA PRO A 118 -9.88 -15.39 -19.83
C PRO A 118 -8.46 -15.75 -20.31
N TRP A 119 -8.33 -16.58 -21.35
CA TRP A 119 -7.03 -16.92 -21.96
C TRP A 119 -6.37 -15.74 -22.66
N LEU A 120 -7.13 -14.72 -23.09
CA LEU A 120 -6.60 -13.52 -23.73
C LEU A 120 -6.03 -12.50 -22.73
N ARG A 121 -6.34 -12.66 -21.42
CA ARG A 121 -5.90 -11.76 -20.33
C ARG A 121 -6.06 -10.28 -20.72
N LEU A 122 -7.22 -9.93 -21.26
CA LEU A 122 -7.45 -8.58 -21.76
C LEU A 122 -7.41 -7.61 -20.58
N PRO A 123 -6.82 -6.42 -20.74
CA PRO A 123 -6.87 -5.38 -19.72
C PRO A 123 -8.31 -4.85 -19.63
N SER A 124 -9.17 -5.54 -18.89
CA SER A 124 -10.56 -5.13 -18.68
C SER A 124 -10.62 -3.88 -17.79
N PHE A 125 -11.55 -2.98 -18.07
CA PHE A 125 -11.79 -1.85 -17.18
C PHE A 125 -12.36 -2.37 -15.84
N PRO A 126 -11.86 -1.88 -14.68
CA PRO A 126 -12.24 -2.39 -13.38
C PRO A 126 -13.69 -2.03 -13.05
N ASP A 127 -14.36 -2.82 -12.21
CA ASP A 127 -15.75 -2.56 -11.83
C ASP A 127 -15.88 -1.47 -10.76
N VAL A 128 -15.46 -0.26 -11.10
CA VAL A 128 -15.54 0.92 -10.22
C VAL A 128 -16.93 1.57 -10.23
N PHE A 129 -17.88 1.04 -11.01
CA PHE A 129 -19.25 1.56 -11.09
C PHE A 129 -20.22 0.92 -10.10
N ARG A 130 -19.89 -0.27 -9.59
CA ARG A 130 -20.55 -0.89 -8.44
C ARG A 130 -20.01 -0.27 -7.14
N GLN A 131 -20.70 -0.47 -6.02
CA GLN A 131 -20.13 -0.15 -4.71
C GLN A 131 -18.94 -1.07 -4.41
N PHE A 132 -17.79 -0.49 -4.08
CA PHE A 132 -16.56 -1.21 -3.73
C PHE A 132 -15.89 -0.57 -2.50
N GLY A 133 -15.27 -1.39 -1.65
CA GLY A 133 -14.31 -0.94 -0.65
C GLY A 133 -12.90 -0.91 -1.23
N CYS A 134 -11.96 -0.40 -0.46
CA CYS A 134 -10.55 -0.45 -0.80
C CYS A 134 -9.73 -1.14 0.29
N TYR A 135 -8.55 -1.62 -0.11
CA TYR A 135 -7.48 -1.88 0.85
C TYR A 135 -6.46 -0.78 0.74
N VAL A 136 -5.95 -0.36 1.89
CA VAL A 136 -4.85 0.62 1.97
C VAL A 136 -3.57 -0.15 2.27
N LEU A 137 -2.58 -0.01 1.39
CA LEU A 137 -1.23 -0.48 1.61
C LEU A 137 -0.51 0.61 2.40
N TYR A 138 0.06 0.24 3.55
CA TYR A 138 0.80 1.16 4.41
C TYR A 138 2.10 0.52 4.92
N GLY A 139 2.99 1.34 5.47
CA GLY A 139 4.31 0.90 5.93
C GLY A 139 5.11 0.17 4.85
N LEU A 140 5.05 0.67 3.61
CA LEU A 140 5.77 0.10 2.48
C LEU A 140 7.25 0.45 2.59
N HIS A 141 8.10 -0.56 2.52
CA HIS A 141 9.54 -0.36 2.48
C HIS A 141 10.21 -1.48 1.69
N MET A 142 11.37 -1.18 1.10
CA MET A 142 12.18 -2.16 0.39
C MET A 142 13.67 -1.84 0.58
N GLU A 143 14.47 -2.87 0.77
CA GLU A 143 15.92 -2.77 0.93
C GLU A 143 16.62 -3.89 0.13
N GLY A 144 17.79 -3.56 -0.44
CA GLY A 144 18.60 -4.50 -1.20
C GLY A 144 18.58 -4.29 -2.72
N LYS A 145 19.33 -5.12 -3.45
CA LYS A 145 19.54 -5.03 -4.90
C LYS A 145 18.34 -5.53 -5.70
N ILE A 146 17.63 -6.51 -5.16
CA ILE A 146 16.43 -7.10 -5.80
C ILE A 146 15.12 -6.66 -5.13
N ALA A 147 15.19 -5.65 -4.26
CA ALA A 147 14.09 -5.11 -3.47
C ALA A 147 12.88 -4.70 -4.33
N THR A 148 13.11 -4.10 -5.49
CA THR A 148 12.03 -3.68 -6.42
C THR A 148 11.21 -4.86 -6.94
N ARG A 149 11.84 -6.01 -7.15
CA ARG A 149 11.15 -7.25 -7.53
C ARG A 149 10.32 -7.79 -6.37
N LEU A 150 10.86 -7.76 -5.16
CA LEU A 150 10.18 -8.20 -3.93
C LEU A 150 8.97 -7.32 -3.63
N LEU A 151 9.09 -6.00 -3.74
CA LEU A 151 7.99 -5.05 -3.55
C LEU A 151 6.86 -5.29 -4.57
N LYS A 152 7.20 -5.48 -5.86
CA LYS A 152 6.21 -5.82 -6.89
C LYS A 152 5.50 -7.14 -6.59
N ALA A 153 6.22 -8.14 -6.07
CA ALA A 153 5.62 -9.40 -5.66
C ALA A 153 4.65 -9.20 -4.48
N LEU A 154 4.97 -8.35 -3.50
CA LEU A 154 4.05 -7.99 -2.42
C LEU A 154 2.81 -7.23 -2.92
N CYS A 155 2.96 -6.26 -3.82
CA CYS A 155 1.80 -5.58 -4.41
C CYS A 155 0.92 -6.55 -5.22
N ALA A 156 1.52 -7.50 -5.94
CA ALA A 156 0.79 -8.57 -6.63
C ALA A 156 0.06 -9.50 -5.64
N PHE A 157 0.70 -9.83 -4.52
CA PHE A 157 0.09 -10.62 -3.46
C PHE A 157 -1.10 -9.88 -2.81
N ALA A 158 -0.93 -8.61 -2.44
CA ALA A 158 -2.02 -7.79 -1.90
C ALA A 158 -3.19 -7.65 -2.89
N HIS A 159 -2.89 -7.54 -4.19
CA HIS A 159 -3.93 -7.55 -5.24
C HIS A 159 -4.68 -8.88 -5.27
N ASN A 160 -3.98 -10.01 -5.16
CA ASN A 160 -4.62 -11.32 -5.16
C ASN A 160 -5.46 -11.53 -3.89
N MET A 161 -5.00 -11.05 -2.74
CA MET A 161 -5.78 -11.05 -1.50
C MET A 161 -7.06 -10.23 -1.65
N ALA A 162 -6.97 -9.01 -2.21
CA ALA A 162 -8.13 -8.17 -2.48
C ALA A 162 -9.07 -8.75 -3.53
N ARG A 163 -8.56 -9.52 -4.49
CA ARG A 163 -9.35 -10.23 -5.49
C ARG A 163 -10.14 -11.38 -4.87
N ASP A 164 -9.53 -12.08 -3.92
CA ASP A 164 -10.15 -13.21 -3.23
C ASP A 164 -11.16 -12.74 -2.17
N ASP A 165 -11.07 -11.50 -1.72
CA ASP A 165 -12.00 -10.89 -0.78
C ASP A 165 -13.07 -10.04 -1.48
N ASP A 166 -14.29 -10.56 -1.48
CA ASP A 166 -15.44 -9.95 -2.14
C ASP A 166 -15.67 -8.49 -1.70
N GLY A 167 -15.88 -7.63 -2.70
CA GLY A 167 -16.21 -6.22 -2.48
C GLY A 167 -15.00 -5.28 -2.37
N CYS A 168 -13.75 -5.78 -2.40
CA CYS A 168 -12.60 -4.89 -2.58
C CYS A 168 -12.36 -4.62 -4.08
N GLY A 169 -12.48 -3.35 -4.49
CA GLY A 169 -12.36 -2.96 -5.91
C GLY A 169 -11.03 -2.32 -6.28
N VAL A 170 -10.32 -1.76 -5.30
CA VAL A 170 -9.05 -1.05 -5.51
C VAL A 170 -8.12 -1.24 -4.32
N LEU A 171 -6.82 -1.27 -4.59
CA LEU A 171 -5.77 -1.01 -3.61
C LEU A 171 -5.38 0.46 -3.70
N VAL A 172 -5.11 1.06 -2.56
CA VAL A 172 -4.63 2.43 -2.43
C VAL A 172 -3.29 2.38 -1.70
N ALA A 173 -2.31 3.13 -2.17
CA ALA A 173 -1.05 3.33 -1.45
C ALA A 173 -0.73 4.82 -1.49
N GLU A 174 -0.49 5.40 -0.33
CA GLU A 174 0.00 6.76 -0.23
C GLU A 174 1.47 6.76 0.16
N VAL A 175 2.26 7.50 -0.60
CA VAL A 175 3.71 7.57 -0.47
C VAL A 175 4.19 8.97 -0.80
N GLY A 176 5.24 9.40 -0.11
CA GLY A 176 5.84 10.71 -0.31
C GLY A 176 6.23 10.96 -1.78
N PRO A 177 6.17 12.21 -2.29
CA PRO A 177 6.57 12.53 -3.66
C PRO A 177 8.01 12.15 -4.00
N ARG A 178 8.90 12.18 -3.00
CA ARG A 178 10.33 11.84 -3.14
C ARG A 178 10.67 10.43 -2.66
N ASP A 179 9.66 9.64 -2.29
CA ASP A 179 9.90 8.28 -1.79
C ASP A 179 10.42 7.40 -2.94
N PRO A 180 11.60 6.76 -2.79
CA PRO A 180 12.18 5.91 -3.82
C PRO A 180 11.29 4.72 -4.23
N ILE A 181 10.35 4.29 -3.37
CA ILE A 181 9.48 3.15 -3.67
C ILE A 181 8.31 3.54 -4.60
N ARG A 182 7.98 4.85 -4.70
CA ARG A 182 6.80 5.36 -5.43
C ARG A 182 6.76 4.90 -6.89
N ASP A 183 7.90 4.91 -7.56
CA ASP A 183 8.01 4.50 -8.97
C ASP A 183 7.79 2.99 -9.19
N TRP A 184 7.88 2.20 -8.13
CA TRP A 184 7.82 0.74 -8.19
C TRP A 184 6.48 0.16 -7.78
N ILE A 185 5.62 0.96 -7.13
CA ILE A 185 4.26 0.56 -6.77
C ILE A 185 3.39 0.53 -8.04
N PRO A 186 2.85 -0.65 -8.42
CA PRO A 186 1.97 -0.76 -9.57
C PRO A 186 0.71 0.06 -9.33
N HIS A 187 0.36 0.95 -10.26
CA HIS A 187 -0.82 1.80 -10.15
C HIS A 187 -1.38 2.18 -11.52
N TRP A 188 -2.63 2.63 -11.54
CA TRP A 188 -3.29 3.12 -12.74
C TRP A 188 -3.30 4.64 -12.74
N ARG A 189 -2.49 5.24 -13.62
CA ARG A 189 -2.31 6.70 -13.72
C ARG A 189 -3.60 7.51 -13.82
N LYS A 190 -4.67 6.98 -14.45
CA LYS A 190 -5.95 7.67 -14.59
C LYS A 190 -6.75 7.77 -13.28
N LEU A 191 -6.46 6.91 -12.31
CA LEU A 191 -7.10 6.89 -10.99
C LEU A 191 -6.17 7.36 -9.87
N SER A 192 -4.88 7.52 -10.19
CA SER A 192 -3.88 7.98 -9.23
C SER A 192 -3.79 9.49 -9.27
N TRP A 193 -3.62 10.09 -8.09
CA TRP A 193 -3.51 11.53 -7.93
C TRP A 193 -2.09 11.87 -7.47
N ALA A 194 -1.45 12.80 -8.17
CA ALA A 194 -0.06 13.17 -7.93
C ALA A 194 0.10 14.42 -7.07
N GLU A 195 -0.96 15.22 -6.93
CA GLU A 195 -0.99 16.54 -6.29
C GLU A 195 -1.72 16.46 -4.93
N ASP A 196 -1.24 15.63 -4.00
CA ASP A 196 -1.76 15.65 -2.63
C ASP A 196 -1.09 16.79 -1.86
N LEU A 197 -1.91 17.65 -1.28
CA LEU A 197 -1.47 18.69 -0.36
C LEU A 197 -1.60 18.16 1.06
N TRP A 198 -0.47 17.96 1.72
CA TRP A 198 -0.41 17.58 3.13
C TRP A 198 -0.58 18.82 3.99
N PHE A 199 -1.70 18.91 4.71
CA PHE A 199 -1.93 19.99 5.67
C PHE A 199 -1.54 19.50 7.07
N ILE A 200 -0.40 19.98 7.58
CA ILE A 200 0.03 19.69 8.94
C ILE A 200 -0.55 20.75 9.86
N LYS A 201 -1.32 20.34 10.86
CA LYS A 201 -1.82 21.23 11.93
C LYS A 201 -1.18 20.86 13.26
N LYS A 202 -0.40 21.80 13.84
CA LYS A 202 0.16 21.66 15.18
C LYS A 202 -0.98 21.72 16.21
N LEU A 203 -1.15 20.65 17.01
CA LEU A 203 -2.12 20.56 18.10
C LEU A 203 -1.43 20.72 19.47
N THR A 204 -0.52 21.68 19.62
CA THR A 204 0.13 21.94 20.92
C THR A 204 -0.49 23.16 21.57
N ASP A 205 -1.18 22.97 22.70
CA ASP A 205 -1.80 24.01 23.54
C ASP A 205 -0.80 24.71 24.50
N LYS A 206 0.51 24.66 24.21
CA LYS A 206 1.48 25.40 25.00
C LYS A 206 1.75 26.71 24.30
N GLU A 207 1.29 27.80 24.91
CA GLU A 207 1.69 29.19 24.63
C GLU A 207 3.21 29.30 24.80
N GLU A 208 3.95 28.89 23.78
CA GLU A 208 5.33 29.30 23.60
C GLU A 208 5.30 30.55 22.73
N ASP A 209 5.90 31.62 23.28
CA ASP A 209 6.06 32.94 22.68
C ASP A 209 6.33 32.84 21.18
N ILE A 210 5.69 33.75 20.45
CA ILE A 210 5.72 33.91 19.00
C ILE A 210 7.15 34.27 18.56
N GLY A 211 8.03 33.27 18.54
CA GLY A 211 9.15 33.19 17.63
C GLY A 211 8.65 32.44 16.42
N GLU A 212 8.53 33.16 15.30
CA GLU A 212 8.25 32.68 13.95
C GLU A 212 8.89 31.30 13.71
N SER A 213 8.16 30.23 14.03
CA SER A 213 8.70 28.88 13.97
C SER A 213 8.87 28.55 12.49
N ASP A 214 10.12 28.45 12.08
CA ASP A 214 10.61 28.37 10.70
C ASP A 214 10.32 27.00 10.03
N TRP A 215 9.16 26.37 10.30
CA TRP A 215 8.79 25.04 9.78
C TRP A 215 8.42 25.08 8.29
N LEU A 216 8.08 26.25 7.75
CA LEU A 216 7.95 26.43 6.30
C LEU A 216 9.32 26.37 5.58
N ASN A 217 10.41 26.53 6.34
CA ASN A 217 11.80 26.47 5.85
C ASN A 217 12.57 25.26 6.39
N SER A 218 11.96 24.38 7.19
CA SER A 218 12.63 23.16 7.63
C SER A 218 12.86 22.25 6.42
N GLN A 219 14.12 22.10 6.06
CA GLN A 219 14.59 21.27 4.97
C GLN A 219 14.09 19.82 5.20
N ASP A 220 13.31 19.29 4.26
CA ASP A 220 12.77 17.91 4.28
C ASP A 220 13.89 16.95 4.68
N SER A 221 13.85 16.46 5.92
CA SER A 221 14.98 15.73 6.50
C SER A 221 15.00 14.27 6.05
N SER A 222 13.85 13.75 5.62
CA SER A 222 13.67 12.39 5.11
C SER A 222 12.93 12.41 3.78
N SER A 223 13.37 11.58 2.83
CA SER A 223 12.60 11.32 1.61
C SER A 223 11.42 10.38 1.84
N VAL A 224 11.30 9.79 3.04
CA VAL A 224 10.32 8.76 3.40
C VAL A 224 9.36 9.32 4.46
N ILE A 225 8.07 9.27 4.12
CA ILE A 225 6.95 9.65 5.00
C ILE A 225 6.18 8.38 5.31
N PHE A 226 5.91 8.14 6.60
CA PHE A 226 5.01 7.08 7.02
C PHE A 226 3.57 7.60 7.00
N VAL A 227 2.68 6.92 6.28
CA VAL A 227 1.26 7.27 6.22
C VAL A 227 0.48 6.38 7.20
N ASP A 228 -0.23 7.00 8.13
CA ASP A 228 -1.08 6.28 9.08
C ASP A 228 -2.32 5.74 8.35
N PRO A 229 -2.57 4.42 8.36
CA PRO A 229 -3.72 3.85 7.67
C PRO A 229 -5.07 4.25 8.31
N ARG A 230 -5.09 4.81 9.53
CA ARG A 230 -6.29 5.28 10.22
C ARG A 230 -6.83 6.59 9.65
N ASP A 231 -6.03 7.31 8.86
CA ASP A 231 -6.44 8.55 8.21
C ASP A 231 -7.37 8.32 7.00
N PHE A 232 -7.61 7.06 6.62
CA PHE A 232 -8.45 6.65 5.50
C PHE A 232 -9.90 6.30 5.88
#